data_AF-A0A7Z2PW35-F1
#
_entry.id   AF-A0A7Z2PW35-F1
#
_cell.length_a   1.000
_cell.length_b   1.000
_cell.length_c   1.000
_cell.angle_alpha   90.00
_cell.angle_beta   90.00
_cell.angle_gamma   90.00
#
_symmetry.space_group_name_H-M   'P 1'
#
loop_
_entity.id
_entity.type
_entity.pdbx_description
1 polymer ?
#
loop_
_entity_poly.entity_id
_entity_poly.type
_entity_poly.pdbx_seq_one_letter_code
_entity_poly.pdbx_strand_id
1 'polypeptide(L)' 'MSVARRSVMVIGQHLKMTMAKWQKLLEAARDPYRPERHYMRGPGPKWHAKHQLSQNGVL' A
#
# COMPACT_ATOMS: atom_id res chain seq x y z
N MET A 1 -8.88 -7.48 -45.87
CA MET A 1 -8.78 -7.79 -44.43
C MET A 1 -10.09 -7.37 -43.77
N SER A 2 -10.86 -8.32 -43.21
CA SER A 2 -12.24 -8.09 -42.77
C SER A 2 -12.31 -7.15 -41.55
N VAL A 3 -13.04 -6.04 -41.70
CA VAL A 3 -13.27 -5.02 -40.66
C VAL A 3 -13.86 -5.64 -39.39
N ALA A 4 -14.68 -6.68 -39.53
CA ALA A 4 -15.29 -7.40 -38.43
C ALA A 4 -14.27 -8.04 -37.46
N ARG A 5 -13.12 -8.51 -37.96
CA ARG A 5 -12.06 -9.09 -37.10
C ARG A 5 -11.31 -8.02 -36.29
N ARG A 6 -11.15 -6.81 -36.84
CA ARG A 6 -10.51 -5.69 -36.12
C ARG A 6 -11.34 -5.23 -34.93
N SER A 7 -12.66 -5.10 -35.12
CA SER A 7 -13.57 -4.63 -34.06
C SER A 7 -13.59 -5.56 -32.85
N VAL A 8 -13.62 -6.88 -33.07
CA VAL A 8 -13.61 -7.87 -31.98
C VAL A 8 -12.28 -7.87 -31.22
N MET A 9 -11.15 -7.68 -31.92
CA MET A 9 -9.84 -7.58 -31.28
C MET A 9 -9.71 -6.34 -30.39
N VAL A 10 -10.26 -5.21 -30.80
CA VAL A 10 -10.23 -3.96 -30.02
C VAL A 10 -11.04 -4.10 -28.74
N ILE A 11 -12.27 -4.62 -28.82
CA ILE A 11 -13.11 -4.88 -27.64
C ILE A 11 -12.42 -5.86 -26.67
N GLY A 12 -11.82 -6.93 -27.20
CA GLY A 12 -11.07 -7.88 -26.38
C GLY A 12 -9.85 -7.26 -25.68
N GLN A 13 -9.15 -6.33 -26.34
CA GLN A 13 -8.03 -5.59 -25.74
C GLN A 13 -8.49 -4.66 -24.62
N HIS A 14 -9.58 -3.92 -24.82
CA HIS A 14 -10.14 -3.04 -23.78
C HIS A 14 -10.60 -3.81 -22.55
N LEU A 15 -11.24 -4.98 -22.75
CA LEU A 15 -11.62 -5.86 -21.65
C LEU A 15 -10.40 -6.35 -20.86
N LYS A 16 -9.34 -6.81 -21.55
CA LYS A 16 -8.09 -7.24 -20.90
C LYS A 16 -7.44 -6.12 -20.10
N MET A 17 -7.36 -4.91 -20.66
CA MET A 17 -6.79 -3.75 -19.98
C MET A 17 -7.60 -3.36 -18.74
N THR A 18 -8.93 -3.39 -18.85
CA THR A 18 -9.83 -3.08 -17.74
C THR A 18 -9.68 -4.11 -16.62
N MET A 19 -9.69 -5.40 -16.96
CA MET A 19 -9.53 -6.49 -16.00
C MET A 19 -8.17 -6.46 -15.30
N ALA A 20 -7.09 -6.19 -16.02
CA ALA A 20 -5.75 -6.02 -15.43
C ALA A 20 -5.70 -4.83 -14.45
N LYS A 21 -6.40 -3.73 -14.75
CA LYS A 21 -6.49 -2.58 -13.85
C LYS A 21 -7.27 -2.92 -12.58
N TRP A 22 -8.41 -3.61 -12.71
CA TRP A 22 -9.19 -4.09 -11.57
C TRP A 22 -8.42 -5.06 -10.69
N GLN A 23 -7.65 -5.99 -11.28
CA GLN A 23 -6.81 -6.90 -10.52
C GLN A 23 -5.79 -6.16 -9.64
N LYS A 24 -5.08 -5.16 -10.20
CA LYS A 24 -4.14 -4.33 -9.43
C LYS A 24 -4.80 -3.55 -8.29
N LEU A 25 -6.00 -3.03 -8.52
CA LEU A 25 -6.76 -2.34 -7.48
C LEU A 25 -7.17 -3.29 -6.36
N LEU A 26 -7.59 -4.51 -6.69
CA LEU A 26 -7.93 -5.53 -5.70
C LEU A 26 -6.70 -5.98 -4.90
N GLU A 27 -5.53 -6.11 -5.53
CA GLU A 27 -4.27 -6.39 -4.84
C GLU A 27 -3.92 -5.29 -3.85
N ALA A 28 -4.01 -4.02 -4.26
CA ALA A 28 -3.76 -2.87 -3.38
C ALA A 28 -4.78 -2.76 -2.25
N ALA A 29 -6.06 -3.01 -2.52
CA ALA A 29 -7.12 -2.97 -1.50
C ALA A 29 -7.00 -4.10 -0.47
N ARG A 30 -6.38 -5.22 -0.87
CA ARG A 30 -6.10 -6.36 0.01
C ARG A 30 -4.77 -6.24 0.74
N ASP A 31 -3.93 -5.24 0.44
CA ASP A 31 -2.69 -5.01 1.16
C ASP A 31 -3.01 -4.52 2.59
N PRO A 32 -2.68 -5.28 3.64
CA PRO A 32 -2.96 -4.86 5.01
C PRO A 32 -2.21 -3.58 5.33
N TYR A 33 -2.90 -2.59 5.90
CA TYR A 33 -2.26 -1.37 6.37
C TYR A 33 -1.20 -1.72 7.43
N ARG A 34 0.07 -1.45 7.11
CA ARG A 34 1.25 -1.66 7.97
C ARG A 34 1.74 -0.33 8.52
N PRO A 35 1.16 0.13 9.64
CA PRO A 35 1.53 1.40 10.22
C PRO A 35 2.99 1.42 10.69
N GLU A 36 3.62 0.28 10.96
CA GLU A 36 5.05 0.14 11.29
C GLU A 36 6.00 0.67 10.19
N ARG A 37 5.57 0.74 8.93
CA ARG A 37 6.33 1.41 7.86
C ARG A 37 6.21 2.94 7.91
N HIS A 38 5.15 3.44 8.54
CA HIS A 38 4.73 4.84 8.51
C HIS A 38 4.88 5.53 9.88
N TYR A 39 5.07 4.77 10.95
CA TYR A 39 5.49 5.25 12.26
C TYR A 39 6.97 5.63 12.24
N MET A 40 7.29 6.66 11.45
CA MET A 40 8.55 7.39 11.56
C MET A 40 8.46 8.45 12.67
N ARG A 41 7.90 8.06 13.82
CA ARG A 41 7.88 8.88 15.02
C ARG A 41 8.42 8.02 16.14
N GLY A 42 9.69 8.26 16.47
CA GLY A 42 10.33 7.67 17.63
C GLY A 42 9.56 8.00 18.92
N PRO A 43 9.98 7.43 20.05
CA PRO A 43 9.33 7.68 21.32
C PRO A 43 9.16 9.17 21.59
N GLY A 44 7.92 9.57 21.93
CA GLY A 44 7.62 10.97 22.21
C GLY A 44 8.23 11.46 23.53
N PRO A 45 8.20 12.78 23.81
CA PRO A 45 8.76 13.36 25.04
C PRO A 45 8.25 12.71 26.33
N LYS A 46 6.97 12.28 26.35
CA LYS A 46 6.36 11.56 27.48
C LYS A 46 6.97 10.18 27.71
N TRP A 47 7.45 9.51 26.67
CA TRP A 47 8.16 8.23 26.78
C TRP A 47 9.56 8.46 27.36
N HIS A 48 10.28 9.47 26.86
CA HIS A 48 11.60 9.83 27.40
C HIS A 48 11.54 10.23 28.87
N ALA A 49 10.56 11.04 29.29
CA ALA A 49 10.41 11.43 30.70
C ALA A 49 10.24 10.22 31.64
N LYS A 50 9.53 9.16 31.21
CA LYS A 50 9.34 7.94 32.01
C LYS A 50 10.60 7.08 32.08
N HIS A 51 11.41 7.03 31.02
CA HIS A 51 12.58 6.16 30.94
C HIS A 51 13.90 6.83 31.31
N GLN A 52 14.00 8.17 31.23
CA GLN A 52 15.15 8.92 31.76
C GLN A 52 15.25 8.80 33.28
N LEU A 53 14.12 8.73 33.99
CA LEU A 53 14.09 8.45 35.43
C LEU A 53 14.65 7.06 35.77
N SER A 54 14.52 6.10 34.85
CA SER A 54 15.06 4.74 35.02
C SER A 54 16.53 4.61 34.62
N GLN A 55 17.06 5.47 33.74
CA GLN A 55 18.47 5.44 33.32
C GLN A 55 19.38 6.33 34.17
N ASN A 56 18.84 7.37 34.81
CA ASN A 56 19.61 8.28 35.67
C ASN A 56 19.69 7.82 37.14
N GLY A 57 19.19 6.62 37.46
CA GLY A 57 19.34 5.97 38.78
C GLY A 57 20.71 5.30 38.98
N VAL A 58 21.79 5.98 38.58
CA VAL A 58 23.15 5.66 39.01
C VAL A 58 23.52 6.65 40.11
N LEU A 59 23.02 6.38 41.32
CA LEU A 59 23.64 6.64 42.63
C LEU A 59 22.99 5.70 43.65
#